data_AF-A0A251X7N1-F1
#
_entry.id   AF-A0A251X7N1-F1
#
_cell.length_a   1.000
_cell.length_b   1.000
_cell.length_c   1.000
_cell.angle_alpha   90.00
_cell.angle_beta   90.00
_cell.angle_gamma   90.00
#
_symmetry.space_group_name_H-M   'P 1'
#
loop_
_entity.id
_entity.type
_entity.pdbx_description
1 polymer ?
#
loop_
_entity_poly.entity_id
_entity_poly.type
_entity_poly.pdbx_seq_one_letter_code
_entity_poly.pdbx_strand_id
1 'polypeptide(L)'
;MFMNLQTQLLPHKHIRFSESFIGLAGCVRQLLKEPRTADEIWHLLNSEDSTWFYKPTFEQVLIAIVILFALGQIKEIENKKLSIILHHETH
;
A
#
# COMPACT_ATOMS: atom_id res chain seq x y z
N MET A 1 26.02 -17.70 -29.09
CA MET A 1 24.82 -17.66 -28.22
C MET A 1 24.06 -16.38 -28.55
N PHE A 2 23.06 -16.46 -29.44
CA PHE A 2 22.25 -15.29 -29.79
C PHE A 2 21.23 -15.06 -28.67
N MET A 3 21.35 -13.93 -27.97
CA MET A 3 20.26 -13.45 -27.10
C MET A 3 19.13 -12.97 -28.01
N ASN A 4 17.96 -13.62 -27.92
CA ASN A 4 16.78 -13.24 -28.68
C ASN A 4 16.31 -11.85 -28.21
N LEU A 5 16.57 -10.81 -29.00
CA LEU A 5 16.08 -9.44 -28.78
C LEU A 5 14.56 -9.37 -28.53
N GLN A 6 13.80 -10.35 -29.04
CA GLN A 6 12.37 -10.49 -28.81
C GLN A 6 12.02 -10.63 -27.32
N THR A 7 12.86 -11.29 -26.50
CA THR A 7 12.64 -11.43 -25.06
C THR A 7 13.05 -10.20 -24.25
N GLN A 8 13.48 -9.10 -24.88
CA GLN A 8 13.63 -7.79 -24.20
C GLN A 8 12.53 -6.79 -24.61
N LEU A 9 11.83 -7.05 -25.73
CA LEU A 9 10.82 -6.16 -26.31
C LEU A 9 9.38 -6.55 -26.00
N LEU A 10 9.11 -7.79 -25.60
CA LEU A 10 7.81 -8.19 -25.09
C LEU A 10 7.55 -7.47 -23.75
N PRO A 11 6.34 -6.96 -23.47
CA PRO A 11 6.02 -6.36 -22.19
C PRO A 11 5.90 -7.45 -21.13
N HIS A 12 7.03 -7.97 -20.63
CA HIS A 12 7.02 -9.07 -19.66
C HIS A 12 6.53 -8.66 -18.27
N LYS A 13 6.45 -7.34 -18.02
CA LYS A 13 5.84 -6.79 -16.80
C LYS A 13 4.42 -6.35 -17.11
N HIS A 14 3.50 -7.31 -17.13
CA HIS A 14 2.10 -6.98 -16.84
C HIS A 14 2.04 -6.57 -15.36
N ILE A 15 2.14 -5.26 -15.09
CA ILE A 15 1.90 -4.73 -13.74
C ILE A 15 0.47 -5.10 -13.40
N ARG A 16 0.29 -5.99 -12.42
CA ARG A 16 -1.06 -6.39 -11.98
C ARG A 16 -1.67 -5.19 -11.28
N PHE A 17 -2.99 -5.02 -11.37
CA PHE A 17 -3.67 -3.99 -10.58
C PHE A 17 -3.37 -4.12 -9.08
N SER A 18 -3.24 -5.37 -8.60
CA SER A 18 -2.84 -5.69 -7.24
C SER A 18 -1.43 -5.22 -6.85
N GLU A 19 -0.58 -4.84 -7.82
CA GLU A 19 0.77 -4.31 -7.59
C GLU A 19 0.82 -2.78 -7.71
N SER A 20 -0.31 -2.14 -8.06
CA SER A 20 -0.42 -0.68 -8.15
C SER A 20 -0.43 0.00 -6.77
N PHE A 21 -0.29 1.33 -6.75
CA PHE A 21 -0.46 2.11 -5.52
C PHE A 21 -1.85 1.99 -4.90
N ILE A 22 -2.89 1.74 -5.71
CA ILE A 22 -4.24 1.47 -5.21
C ILE A 22 -4.29 0.11 -4.49
N GLY A 23 -3.63 -0.90 -5.04
CA GLY A 23 -3.47 -2.20 -4.38
C GLY A 23 -2.72 -2.05 -3.05
N LEU A 24 -1.63 -1.27 -3.05
CA LEU A 24 -0.84 -1.00 -1.85
C LEU A 24 -1.68 -0.26 -0.80
N ALA A 25 -2.45 0.75 -1.21
CA ALA A 25 -3.41 1.45 -0.34
C ALA A 25 -4.43 0.49 0.27
N GLY A 26 -4.95 -0.46 -0.50
CA GLY A 26 -5.83 -1.51 0.01
C GLY A 26 -5.15 -2.42 1.05
N CYS A 27 -3.87 -2.74 0.87
CA CYS A 27 -3.07 -3.49 1.84
C CYS A 27 -2.83 -2.66 3.12
N VAL A 28 -2.40 -1.40 2.99
CA VAL A 28 -2.22 -0.45 4.11
C VAL A 28 -3.51 -0.33 4.93
N ARG A 29 -4.66 -0.18 4.26
CA ARG A 29 -5.97 -0.10 4.93
C ARG A 29 -6.26 -1.35 5.77
N GLN A 30 -5.84 -2.54 5.32
CA GLN A 30 -6.02 -3.79 6.08
C GLN A 30 -5.10 -3.88 7.31
N LEU A 31 -3.96 -3.18 7.32
CA LEU A 31 -3.05 -3.12 8.47
C LEU A 31 -3.55 -2.15 9.56
N LEU A 32 -4.38 -1.18 9.19
CA LEU A 32 -5.01 -0.20 10.07
C LEU A 32 -6.23 -0.74 10.86
N LYS A 33 -6.18 -2.01 11.27
CA LYS A 33 -7.16 -2.59 12.23
C LYS A 33 -7.08 -1.92 13.60
N GLU A 34 -5.91 -1.39 13.93
CA GLU A 34 -5.65 -0.53 15.07
C GLU A 34 -4.91 0.72 14.59
N PRO A 35 -4.92 1.84 15.33
CA PRO A 35 -4.24 3.04 14.90
C PRO A 35 -2.72 2.88 14.87
N ARG A 36 -2.10 3.22 13.72
CA ARG A 36 -0.66 3.07 13.49
C ARG A 36 -0.02 4.31 12.89
N THR A 37 1.27 4.53 13.13
CA THR A 37 2.05 5.55 12.42
C THR A 37 2.45 5.07 11.02
N ALA A 38 2.87 6.00 10.16
CA ALA A 38 3.39 5.65 8.84
C ALA A 38 4.62 4.71 8.92
N ASP A 39 5.49 4.92 9.91
CA ASP A 39 6.67 4.09 10.14
C ASP A 39 6.29 2.66 10.54
N GLU A 40 5.34 2.49 11.45
CA GLU A 40 4.83 1.18 11.86
C GLU A 40 4.24 0.41 10.67
N ILE A 41 3.46 1.09 9.82
CA ILE A 41 2.90 0.49 8.60
C ILE A 41 4.00 0.05 7.64
N TRP A 42 5.00 0.91 7.41
CA TRP A 42 6.11 0.58 6.52
C TRP A 42 6.93 -0.60 7.06
N HIS A 43 7.19 -0.67 8.36
CA HIS A 43 7.86 -1.81 9.00
C HIS A 43 7.08 -3.12 8.83
N LEU A 44 5.75 -3.10 9.02
CA LEU A 44 4.90 -4.28 8.81
C LEU A 44 4.86 -4.75 7.35
N LEU A 45 4.98 -3.83 6.39
CA LEU A 45 5.07 -4.16 4.97
C LEU A 45 6.45 -4.69 4.55
N ASN A 46 7.48 -4.47 5.37
CA ASN A 46 8.86 -4.90 5.11
C ASN A 46 9.31 -6.08 5.98
N SER A 47 8.47 -6.55 6.90
CA SER A 47 8.71 -7.75 7.71
C SER A 47 8.68 -9.02 6.85
N GLU A 48 9.26 -10.10 7.36
CA GLU A 48 9.28 -11.39 6.66
C GLU A 48 7.88 -12.02 6.54
N ASP A 49 6.98 -11.69 7.47
CA ASP A 49 5.59 -12.17 7.50
C ASP A 49 4.64 -11.36 6.62
N SER A 50 5.13 -10.35 5.90
CA SER A 50 4.29 -9.48 5.07
C SER A 50 3.64 -10.26 3.93
N THR A 51 2.34 -10.07 3.73
CA THR A 51 1.59 -10.68 2.62
C THR A 51 1.65 -9.86 1.34
N TRP A 52 2.36 -8.73 1.34
CA TRP A 52 2.50 -7.86 0.17
C TRP A 52 3.55 -8.40 -0.82
N PHE A 53 3.34 -8.15 -2.12
CA PHE A 53 4.11 -8.78 -3.21
C PHE A 53 5.61 -8.44 -3.23
N TYR A 54 6.00 -7.31 -2.67
CA TYR A 54 7.39 -6.82 -2.63
C TYR A 54 7.60 -5.95 -1.40
N LYS A 55 8.84 -5.57 -1.10
CA LYS A 55 9.17 -4.65 0.00
C LYS A 55 9.03 -3.19 -0.49
N PRO A 56 7.97 -2.44 -0.10
CA PRO A 56 7.78 -1.10 -0.61
C PRO A 56 8.72 -0.11 0.08
N THR A 57 9.16 0.91 -0.65
CA THR A 57 9.88 2.03 -0.03
C THR A 57 8.94 2.85 0.85
N PHE A 58 9.52 3.64 1.75
CA PHE A 58 8.71 4.49 2.63
C PHE A 58 7.85 5.49 1.86
N GLU A 59 8.39 6.07 0.78
CA GLU A 59 7.68 7.00 -0.09
C GLU A 59 6.47 6.33 -0.78
N GLN A 60 6.61 5.07 -1.19
CA GLN A 60 5.51 4.31 -1.78
C GLN A 60 4.39 4.06 -0.77
N VAL A 61 4.74 3.79 0.49
CA VAL A 61 3.78 3.67 1.59
C VAL A 61 3.09 5.02 1.87
N LEU A 62 3.84 6.12 1.86
CA LEU A 62 3.25 7.46 2.01
C LEU A 62 2.27 7.79 0.88
N ILE A 63 2.61 7.48 -0.37
CA ILE A 63 1.68 7.67 -1.51
C ILE A 63 0.39 6.88 -1.28
N ALA A 64 0.50 5.62 -0.85
CA ALA A 64 -0.66 4.78 -0.54
C ALA A 64 -1.52 5.37 0.61
N ILE A 65 -0.89 5.91 1.65
CA ILE A 65 -1.56 6.63 2.74
C ILE A 65 -2.27 7.88 2.22
N VAL A 66 -1.61 8.70 1.40
CA VAL A 66 -2.21 9.91 0.79
C VAL A 66 -3.43 9.55 -0.07
N ILE A 67 -3.36 8.46 -0.83
CA ILE A 67 -4.51 7.95 -1.59
C ILE A 67 -5.68 7.64 -0.65
N LEU A 68 -5.44 6.93 0.47
CA LEU A 68 -6.50 6.62 1.44
C LEU A 68 -7.08 7.88 2.08
N PHE A 69 -6.25 8.88 2.39
CA PHE A 69 -6.70 10.18 2.89
C PHE A 69 -7.57 10.91 1.87
N ALA A 70 -7.14 10.98 0.62
CA ALA A 70 -7.88 11.63 -0.47
C ALA A 70 -9.23 10.95 -0.72
N LEU A 71 -9.32 9.63 -0.49
CA LEU A 71 -10.56 8.86 -0.56
C LEU A 71 -11.42 8.94 0.71
N GLY A 72 -11.01 9.71 1.73
CA GLY A 72 -11.73 9.81 3.00
C GLY A 72 -11.83 8.49 3.77
N GLN A 73 -10.91 7.55 3.53
CA GLN A 73 -10.93 6.22 4.17
C GLN A 73 -10.23 6.21 5.54
N ILE A 74 -9.29 7.13 5.75
CA ILE A 74 -8.50 7.24 6.98
C ILE A 74 -8.42 8.69 7.44
N LYS A 75 -8.13 8.86 8.73
CA LYS A 75 -7.85 10.15 9.36
C LYS A 75 -6.60 10.07 10.22
N GLU A 76 -5.94 11.21 10.40
CA GLU A 76 -4.94 11.37 11.43
C GLU A 76 -5.63 11.58 12.78
N ILE A 77 -5.13 10.91 13.80
CA ILE A 77 -5.52 11.07 15.21
C ILE A 77 -4.31 11.56 16.00
N GLU A 78 -4.45 11.69 17.32
CA GLU A 78 -3.34 12.11 18.19
C GLU A 78 -2.07 11.28 17.97
N ASN A 79 -0.91 11.92 18.18
CA ASN A 79 0.43 11.33 18.04
C ASN A 79 0.77 10.81 16.63
N LYS A 80 0.27 11.46 15.57
CA LYS A 80 0.56 11.12 14.16
C LYS A 80 0.11 9.71 13.76
N LYS A 81 -0.83 9.13 14.52
CA LYS A 81 -1.40 7.83 14.21
C LYS A 81 -2.50 7.99 13.18
N LEU A 82 -2.65 6.98 12.35
CA LEU A 82 -3.66 6.89 11.30
C LEU A 82 -4.70 5.87 11.74
N SER A 83 -5.98 6.19 11.55
CA SER A 83 -7.10 5.29 11.87
C SER A 83 -8.14 5.32 10.75
N ILE A 84 -8.83 4.19 10.56
CA ILE A 84 -9.91 4.08 9.58
C ILE A 84 -11.10 4.96 10.03
N ILE A 85 -11.71 5.65 9.09
CA ILE A 85 -12.98 6.33 9.32
C ILE A 85 -14.09 5.27 9.26
N LEU A 86 -14.66 4.93 10.41
CA LEU A 86 -15.87 4.13 10.47
C LEU A 86 -17.04 5.02 10.07
N HIS A 87 -17.58 4.83 8.87
CA HIS A 87 -18.90 5.33 8.54
C HIS A 87 -19.90 4.51 9.37
N HIS A 88 -20.24 4.99 10.56
CA HIS A 88 -21.47 4.54 11.20
C HIS A 88 -22.61 4.95 10.28
N GLU A 89 -23.30 3.95 9.73
CA GLU A 89 -24.57 4.14 9.04
C GLU A 89 -25.51 4.89 10.00
N THR A 90 -25.73 6.17 9.74
CA THR A 90 -26.90 6.88 10.22
C THR A 90 -28.07 6.41 9.37
N HIS A 91 -28.79 5.39 9.83
CA HIS A 91 -30.21 5.22 9.54
C HIS A 91 -30.93 4.56 10.71
#